data_AF-A0A1E3X8S9-F1
#
_entry.id   AF-A0A1E3X8S9-F1
#
_cell.length_a   1.000
_cell.length_b   1.000
_cell.length_c   1.000
_cell.angle_alpha   90.00
_cell.angle_beta   90.00
_cell.angle_gamma   90.00
#
_symmetry.space_group_name_H-M   'P 1'
#
loop_
_entity.id
_entity.type
_entity.pdbx_description
1 polymer ?
#
loop_
_entity_poly.entity_id
_entity_poly.type
_entity_poly.pdbx_seq_one_letter_code
_entity_poly.pdbx_strand_id
1 'polypeptide(L)'
;MKKPNFEESLKDLEEIVEQLETNDLTLDETLAKYEKGIKIYKKCYQILENAEKKISILLKDTTGKNYTKEFKLEKTNDVNNPTSENNKNGHNNK
;
A
#
# COMPACT_ATOMS: atom_id res chain seq x y z
N MET A 1 -21.50 14.45 -12.51
CA MET A 1 -21.10 13.16 -11.91
C MET A 1 -19.98 13.42 -10.92
N LYS A 2 -20.18 13.12 -9.64
CA LYS A 2 -19.20 13.35 -8.56
C LYS A 2 -18.08 12.31 -8.75
N LYS A 3 -16.85 12.73 -9.05
CA LYS A 3 -15.71 11.81 -9.04
C LYS A 3 -15.64 11.23 -7.63
N PRO A 4 -15.52 9.89 -7.45
CA PRO A 4 -15.32 9.35 -6.11
C PRO A 4 -14.10 10.06 -5.53
N ASN A 5 -14.31 10.77 -4.43
CA ASN A 5 -13.29 11.66 -3.91
C ASN A 5 -12.24 10.83 -3.16
N PHE A 6 -11.08 11.44 -2.92
CA PHE A 6 -9.98 10.79 -2.23
C PHE A 6 -10.43 10.36 -0.83
N GLU A 7 -11.19 11.22 -0.16
CA GLU A 7 -11.66 11.09 1.21
C GLU A 7 -12.62 9.89 1.39
N GLU A 8 -13.50 9.64 0.43
CA GLU A 8 -14.42 8.49 0.36
C GLU A 8 -13.61 7.21 0.21
N SER A 9 -12.61 7.21 -0.69
CA SER A 9 -11.76 6.03 -0.91
C SER A 9 -10.87 5.76 0.30
N LEU A 10 -10.38 6.81 0.99
CA LEU A 10 -9.62 6.67 2.22
C LEU A 10 -10.49 6.10 3.34
N LYS A 11 -11.71 6.61 3.50
CA LYS A 11 -12.66 6.11 4.49
C LYS A 11 -12.99 4.63 4.26
N ASP A 12 -13.27 4.23 3.03
CA ASP A 12 -13.54 2.82 2.71
C ASP A 12 -12.33 1.92 3.03
N LEU A 13 -11.09 2.44 2.89
CA LEU A 13 -9.88 1.71 3.24
C LEU A 13 -9.73 1.57 4.76
N GLU A 14 -10.00 2.64 5.51
CA GLU A 14 -10.01 2.63 6.99
C GLU A 14 -11.00 1.60 7.53
N GLU A 15 -12.22 1.56 6.98
CA GLU A 15 -13.24 0.57 7.37
C GLU A 15 -12.79 -0.87 7.07
N ILE A 16 -12.06 -1.10 5.97
CA ILE A 16 -11.51 -2.43 5.67
C ILE A 16 -10.41 -2.80 6.66
N VAL A 17 -9.54 -1.87 7.03
CA VAL A 17 -8.47 -2.11 8.02
C VAL A 17 -9.09 -2.45 9.37
N GLU A 18 -10.05 -1.65 9.84
CA GLU A 18 -10.76 -1.91 11.10
C GLU A 18 -11.40 -3.30 11.09
N GLN A 19 -12.03 -3.69 9.99
CA GLN A 19 -12.61 -5.01 9.84
C GLN A 19 -11.56 -6.14 9.85
N LEU A 20 -10.40 -5.93 9.22
CA LEU A 20 -9.29 -6.91 9.21
C LEU A 20 -8.64 -7.09 10.59
N GLU A 21 -8.76 -6.11 11.48
CA GLU A 21 -8.29 -6.19 12.87
C GLU A 21 -9.23 -6.98 13.79
N THR A 22 -10.44 -7.31 13.32
CA THR A 22 -11.39 -8.14 14.08
C THR A 22 -11.06 -9.63 14.00
N ASN A 23 -11.17 -10.34 15.12
CA ASN A 23 -10.88 -11.79 15.20
C ASN A 23 -12.05 -12.70 14.73
N ASP A 24 -13.08 -12.13 14.09
CA ASP A 24 -14.32 -12.83 13.74
C ASP A 24 -14.43 -13.14 12.23
N LEU A 25 -13.36 -12.92 11.47
CA LEU A 25 -13.33 -13.21 10.03
C LEU A 25 -12.82 -14.63 9.78
N THR A 26 -13.51 -15.33 8.89
CA THR A 26 -12.96 -16.54 8.27
C THR A 26 -11.78 -16.19 7.35
N LEU A 27 -10.99 -17.20 6.98
CA LEU A 27 -9.86 -17.03 6.06
C LEU A 27 -10.31 -16.43 4.71
N ASP A 28 -11.42 -16.94 4.15
CA ASP A 28 -11.94 -16.49 2.86
C ASP A 28 -12.41 -15.03 2.94
N GLU A 29 -13.06 -14.63 4.03
CA GLU A 29 -13.47 -13.25 4.26
C GLU A 29 -12.26 -12.32 4.45
N THR A 30 -11.24 -12.78 5.16
CA THR A 30 -9.97 -12.06 5.34
C THR A 30 -9.29 -11.80 3.99
N LEU A 31 -9.19 -12.82 3.14
CA LEU A 31 -8.63 -12.70 1.80
C LEU A 31 -9.45 -11.73 0.93
N ALA A 32 -10.78 -11.85 0.95
CA ALA A 32 -11.66 -10.96 0.19
C ALA A 32 -11.52 -9.49 0.63
N LYS A 33 -11.44 -9.23 1.93
CA LYS A 33 -11.23 -7.87 2.46
C LYS A 33 -9.85 -7.33 2.14
N TYR A 34 -8.81 -8.16 2.23
CA TYR A 34 -7.46 -7.79 1.82
C TYR A 34 -7.40 -7.38 0.35
N GLU A 35 -7.95 -8.18 -0.56
CA GLU A 35 -7.99 -7.85 -1.98
C GLU A 35 -8.74 -6.55 -2.25
N LYS A 36 -9.86 -6.33 -1.56
CA LYS A 36 -10.62 -5.08 -1.64
C LYS A 36 -9.78 -3.91 -1.13
N GLY A 37 -9.09 -4.06 0.00
CA GLY A 37 -8.18 -3.06 0.56
C GLY A 37 -7.09 -2.66 -0.43
N ILE A 38 -6.43 -3.63 -1.08
CA ILE A 38 -5.41 -3.36 -2.11
C ILE A 38 -5.97 -2.59 -3.30
N LYS A 39 -7.19 -2.90 -3.75
CA LYS A 39 -7.84 -2.18 -4.85
C LYS A 39 -8.10 -0.71 -4.48
N ILE A 40 -8.61 -0.46 -3.27
CA ILE A 40 -8.90 0.89 -2.79
C ILE A 40 -7.61 1.68 -2.56
N TYR A 41 -6.61 1.06 -1.95
CA TYR A 41 -5.28 1.63 -1.78
C TYR A 41 -4.67 2.10 -3.11
N LYS A 42 -4.71 1.25 -4.16
CA LYS A 42 -4.22 1.62 -5.49
C LYS A 42 -4.95 2.83 -6.07
N LYS A 43 -6.26 2.92 -5.83
CA LYS A 43 -7.07 4.07 -6.26
C LYS A 43 -6.66 5.34 -5.52
N CYS A 44 -6.49 5.29 -4.20
CA CYS A 44 -5.99 6.43 -3.41
C CYS A 44 -4.63 6.92 -3.94
N TYR A 45 -3.72 5.98 -4.18
CA TYR A 45 -2.40 6.28 -4.75
C TYR A 45 -2.49 6.98 -6.11
N GLN A 46 -3.32 6.47 -7.03
CA GLN A 46 -3.53 7.10 -8.34
C GLN A 46 -4.11 8.51 -8.24
N ILE A 47 -4.98 8.79 -7.27
CA ILE A 47 -5.52 10.14 -7.06
C ILE A 47 -4.40 11.09 -6.63
N LEU A 48 -3.56 10.66 -5.68
CA LEU A 48 -2.42 11.44 -5.20
C LEU A 48 -1.39 11.69 -6.30
N GLU A 49 -1.04 10.65 -7.07
CA GLU A 49 -0.11 10.76 -8.20
C GLU A 49 -0.60 11.77 -9.25
N ASN A 50 -1.91 11.75 -9.55
CA ASN A 50 -2.52 12.70 -10.47
C ASN A 50 -2.54 14.13 -9.91
N ALA A 51 -2.70 14.29 -8.59
CA ALA A 51 -2.63 15.60 -7.94
C ALA A 51 -1.20 16.15 -7.98
N GLU A 52 -0.20 15.32 -7.67
CA GLU A 52 1.21 15.68 -7.75
C GLU A 52 1.60 16.12 -9.18
N LYS A 53 1.25 15.33 -10.20
CA LYS A 53 1.51 15.68 -11.62
C LYS A 53 0.95 17.04 -12.00
N LYS A 54 -0.27 17.37 -11.54
CA LYS A 54 -0.89 18.68 -11.79
C LYS A 54 -0.11 19.81 -11.12
N ILE A 55 0.31 19.63 -9.87
CA ILE A 55 1.12 20.62 -9.15
C ILE A 55 2.47 20.81 -9.86
N SER A 56 3.13 19.73 -10.28
CA SER A 56 4.41 19.80 -10.99
C SER A 56 4.30 20.56 -12.33
N ILE A 57 3.22 20.37 -13.09
CA ILE A 57 2.96 21.15 -14.33
C ILE A 57 2.81 22.64 -14.00
N LEU A 58 1.98 22.99 -13.01
CA LEU A 58 1.77 24.39 -12.60
C LEU A 58 3.06 25.06 -12.11
N LEU A 59 3.90 24.33 -11.36
CA LEU A 59 5.19 24.83 -10.88
C LEU A 59 6.22 24.98 -12.00
N LYS A 60 6.22 24.07 -12.99
CA LYS A 60 7.07 24.18 -14.18
C LYS A 60 6.72 25.41 -15.00
N ASP A 61 5.42 25.66 -15.20
CA ASP A 61 4.94 26.81 -15.96
C ASP A 61 5.24 28.15 -15.26
N THR A 62 5.35 28.16 -13.93
CA THR A 62 5.58 29.38 -13.13
C THR A 62 7.04 29.63 -12.78
N THR A 63 7.86 28.58 -12.63
CA THR A 63 9.24 28.71 -12.10
C THR A 63 10.32 28.10 -12.99
N GLY A 64 9.95 27.35 -14.04
CA GLY A 64 10.90 26.66 -14.93
C GLY A 64 11.69 25.52 -14.28
N LYS A 65 11.47 25.22 -12.98
CA LYS A 65 12.22 24.22 -12.20
C LYS A 65 11.37 22.98 -11.92
N ASN A 66 11.90 21.78 -12.13
CA ASN A 66 11.20 20.52 -11.85
C ASN A 66 11.25 20.17 -10.36
N TYR A 67 10.09 20.04 -9.73
CA TYR A 67 9.94 19.46 -8.39
C TYR A 67 9.06 18.21 -8.50
N THR A 68 9.69 17.05 -8.56
CA THR A 68 9.04 15.75 -8.38
C THR A 68 9.92 14.96 -7.42
N LYS A 69 9.40 14.60 -6.25
CA LYS A 69 10.10 13.70 -5.34
C LYS A 69 9.43 12.35 -5.51
N GLU A 70 10.16 11.35 -6.00
CA GLU A 70 9.63 9.99 -6.12
C GLU A 70 9.09 9.52 -4.77
N PHE A 71 7.78 9.35 -4.66
CA PHE A 71 7.17 8.70 -3.51
C PHE A 71 7.41 7.20 -3.63
N LYS A 72 8.50 6.71 -3.02
CA LYS A 72 8.84 5.30 -2.98
C LYS A 72 7.98 4.61 -1.91
N LEU A 73 7.06 3.78 -2.35
CA LEU A 73 6.41 2.80 -1.50
C LEU A 73 7.42 1.68 -1.24
N GLU A 74 7.95 1.63 -0.02
CA GLU A 74 8.66 0.46 0.45
C GLU A 74 7.66 -0.71 0.41
N LYS A 75 7.89 -1.67 -0.48
CA LYS A 75 7.13 -2.92 -0.48
C LYS A 75 7.33 -3.55 0.90
N THR A 76 6.28 -3.62 1.71
CA THR A 76 6.34 -4.40 2.95
C THR A 76 6.54 -5.85 2.54
N ASN A 77 7.68 -6.41 2.93
CA ASN A 77 8.03 -7.81 2.67
C ASN A 77 7.03 -8.73 3.38
N ASP A 78 6.76 -9.86 2.72
CA ASP A 78 5.76 -10.86 3.07
C ASP A 78 5.75 -11.29 4.56
N VAL A 79 4.59 -11.20 5.21
CA VAL A 79 4.35 -11.69 6.59
C VAL A 79 4.11 -13.21 6.60
N ASN A 80 4.79 -13.99 5.75
CA ASN A 80 4.64 -15.46 5.71
C ASN A 80 5.96 -16.18 5.40
N ASN A 81 7.02 -15.90 6.18
CA ASN A 81 8.13 -16.85 6.29
C ASN A 81 8.02 -17.60 7.62
N PRO A 82 7.64 -18.89 7.65
CA PRO A 82 7.80 -19.68 8.86
C PRO A 82 9.29 -19.80 9.12
N THR A 83 9.76 -19.19 10.20
CA THR A 83 11.13 -19.38 10.70
C THR A 83 11.36 -20.87 10.94
N SER A 84 12.06 -21.52 10.01
CA SER A 84 12.62 -22.85 10.21
C SER A 84 13.75 -22.75 11.23
N GLU A 85 13.43 -22.99 12.50
CA GLU A 85 14.41 -23.49 13.46
C GLU A 85 14.80 -24.93 13.10
N ASN A 86 16.08 -25.25 13.39
CA ASN A 86 16.69 -26.58 13.53
C ASN A 86 17.07 -27.36 12.25
N ASN A 87 18.37 -27.47 11.96
CA ASN A 87 19.18 -28.58 12.52
C ASN A 87 20.69 -28.33 12.37
N LYS A 88 21.41 -28.75 13.40
CA LYS A 88 22.87 -28.79 13.57
C LYS A 88 23.50 -29.71 12.51
N ASN A 89 24.74 -29.41 12.07
CA ASN A 89 25.84 -30.40 12.01
C ASN A 89 27.15 -29.82 11.43
N GLY A 90 28.21 -29.84 12.26
CA GLY A 90 29.56 -30.25 11.89
C GLY A 90 30.44 -29.29 11.07
N HIS A 91 31.18 -28.41 11.75
CA HIS A 91 32.47 -27.96 11.21
C HIS A 91 33.56 -28.98 11.59
N ASN A 92 33.99 -29.77 10.60
CA ASN A 92 35.27 -30.48 10.60
C ASN A 92 36.08 -30.01 9.38
N ASN A 93 37.39 -29.85 9.61
CA ASN A 93 38.51 -29.64 8.68
C ASN A 93 38.74 -28.22 8.12
N LYS A 94 39.73 -27.53 8.71
CA LYS A 94 41.11 -27.56 8.19
C LYS A 94 42.11 -27.24 9.29
#